data_AF-A0A2L2NXU8-F1
#
_entry.id   AF-A0A2L2NXU8-F1
#
_cell.length_a   1.000
_cell.length_b   1.000
_cell.length_c   1.000
_cell.angle_alpha   90.00
_cell.angle_beta   90.00
_cell.angle_gamma   90.00
#
_symmetry.space_group_name_H-M   'P 1'
#
loop_
_entity.id
_entity.type
_entity.pdbx_description
1 polymer ?
#
loop_
_entity_poly.entity_id
_entity_poly.type
_entity_poly.pdbx_seq_one_letter_code
_entity_poly.pdbx_strand_id
1 'polypeptide(L)'
;MKIWKSLLIILMIVTNFAFAQPSFADKPKFSKNPDYIEVTKTLDKLTQAKEAQTQVEGVTPERIQQKIDELTFQKYALETGINWGQCENKTGNTIAVYGKRPNEEEDDDAMYENGLYFLADGQSTKNNWDCDGFYLPNDATITGLTTDGQAQEFPEAVAIKIPDGSKLAIKTNSDTAAIEINIPNAQIVKANEVNWFIPNVSQTIIDTRVPNAPTMKS
;
A
#
# COMPACT_ATOMS: atom_id res chain seq x y z
N MET A 1 -15.88 24.12 -55.42
CA MET A 1 -16.14 24.48 -54.01
C MET A 1 -16.03 23.31 -53.03
N LYS A 2 -16.57 22.10 -53.31
CA LYS A 2 -16.51 20.97 -52.36
C LYS A 2 -15.08 20.43 -52.12
N ILE A 3 -14.29 20.27 -53.18
CA ILE A 3 -12.91 19.74 -53.11
C ILE A 3 -11.98 20.65 -52.28
N TRP A 4 -12.07 21.97 -52.49
CA TRP A 4 -11.28 22.95 -51.73
C TRP A 4 -11.60 22.93 -50.23
N LYS A 5 -12.89 22.78 -49.87
CA LYS A 5 -13.32 22.66 -48.47
C LYS A 5 -12.79 21.37 -47.84
N SER A 6 -12.82 20.25 -48.55
CA SER A 6 -12.22 19.00 -48.07
C SER A 6 -10.71 19.11 -47.87
N LEU A 7 -10.00 19.80 -48.77
CA LEU A 7 -8.56 20.02 -48.66
C LEU A 7 -8.18 20.88 -47.45
N LEU A 8 -8.97 21.93 -47.16
CA LEU A 8 -8.80 22.75 -45.96
C LEU A 8 -9.04 21.96 -44.66
N ILE A 9 -10.05 21.10 -44.62
CA ILE A 9 -10.34 20.27 -43.45
C ILE A 9 -9.20 19.27 -43.21
N ILE A 10 -8.70 18.61 -44.26
CA ILE A 10 -7.57 17.68 -44.15
C ILE A 10 -6.31 18.42 -43.69
N LEU A 11 -6.03 19.60 -44.26
CA LEU A 11 -4.89 20.42 -43.84
C LEU A 11 -5.00 20.77 -42.35
N MET A 12 -6.19 21.18 -41.89
CA MET A 12 -6.43 21.52 -40.49
C MET A 12 -6.22 20.32 -39.56
N ILE A 13 -6.65 19.12 -39.95
CA ILE A 13 -6.43 17.88 -39.19
C ILE A 13 -4.93 17.54 -39.13
N VAL A 14 -4.21 17.58 -40.25
CA VAL A 14 -2.77 17.29 -40.30
C VAL A 14 -1.97 18.31 -39.49
N THR A 15 -2.39 19.58 -39.53
CA THR A 15 -1.80 20.65 -38.72
C THR A 15 -2.01 20.36 -37.23
N ASN A 16 -3.22 19.93 -36.84
CA ASN A 16 -3.50 19.55 -35.46
C ASN A 16 -2.65 18.37 -35.00
N PHE A 17 -2.45 17.33 -35.82
CA PHE A 17 -1.56 16.21 -35.50
C PHE A 17 -0.06 16.57 -35.49
N ALA A 18 0.36 17.59 -36.26
CA ALA A 18 1.76 18.03 -36.28
C ALA A 18 2.13 18.93 -35.08
N PHE A 19 1.16 19.69 -34.55
CA PHE A 19 1.41 20.68 -33.49
C PHE A 19 0.83 20.29 -32.12
N ALA A 20 -0.22 19.46 -32.08
CA ALA A 20 -0.65 18.85 -30.83
C ALA A 20 0.31 17.71 -30.50
N GLN A 21 1.21 17.94 -29.55
CA GLN A 21 1.99 16.85 -28.98
C GLN A 21 1.00 15.80 -28.46
N PRO A 22 1.14 14.52 -28.82
CA PRO A 22 0.36 13.48 -28.18
C PRO A 22 0.59 13.61 -26.67
N SER A 23 -0.51 13.75 -25.92
CA SER A 23 -0.47 13.63 -24.46
C SER A 23 -0.18 12.17 -24.14
N PHE A 24 1.09 11.79 -24.26
CA PHE A 24 1.60 10.64 -23.56
C PHE A 24 1.68 11.07 -22.11
N ALA A 25 0.70 10.66 -21.31
CA ALA A 25 0.87 10.66 -19.87
C ALA A 25 2.05 9.74 -19.58
N ASP A 26 3.25 10.32 -19.44
CA ASP A 26 4.40 9.59 -18.95
C ASP A 26 4.00 8.97 -17.62
N LYS A 27 3.99 7.64 -17.56
CA LYS A 27 3.75 6.94 -16.29
C LYS A 27 4.75 7.50 -15.26
N PRO A 28 4.32 7.78 -14.01
CA PRO A 28 5.23 8.21 -12.97
C PRO A 28 6.42 7.27 -12.93
N LYS A 29 7.64 7.81 -13.00
CA LYS A 29 8.84 6.98 -13.00
C LYS A 29 8.92 6.24 -11.67
N PHE A 30 8.82 4.92 -11.67
CA PHE A 30 8.95 4.07 -10.48
C PHE A 30 10.25 4.36 -9.70
N SER A 31 11.29 4.85 -10.39
CA SER A 31 12.55 5.25 -9.77
C SER A 31 12.45 6.42 -8.78
N LYS A 32 11.33 7.16 -8.75
CA LYS A 32 11.05 8.21 -7.77
C LYS A 32 10.20 7.74 -6.59
N ASN A 33 9.70 6.52 -6.63
CA ASN A 33 8.88 5.95 -5.55
C ASN A 33 9.77 5.70 -4.31
N PRO A 34 9.38 6.15 -3.11
CA PRO A 34 10.18 5.97 -1.89
C PRO A 34 10.39 4.50 -1.52
N ASP A 35 9.38 3.65 -1.69
CA ASP A 35 9.47 2.22 -1.43
C ASP A 35 10.41 1.54 -2.43
N TYR A 36 10.42 1.95 -3.70
CA TYR A 36 11.38 1.44 -4.69
C TYR A 36 12.84 1.77 -4.29
N ILE A 37 13.07 2.99 -3.79
CA ILE A 37 14.38 3.43 -3.31
C ILE A 37 14.81 2.60 -2.10
N GLU A 38 13.90 2.39 -1.14
CA GLU A 38 14.15 1.61 0.07
C GLU A 38 14.46 0.13 -0.23
N VAL A 39 13.63 -0.50 -1.07
CA VAL A 39 13.80 -1.90 -1.49
C VAL A 39 15.13 -2.08 -2.21
N THR A 40 15.45 -1.22 -3.17
CA THR A 40 16.72 -1.29 -3.91
C THR A 40 17.92 -1.17 -2.98
N LYS A 41 17.90 -0.19 -2.07
CA LYS A 41 18.98 0.02 -1.10
C LYS A 41 19.14 -1.18 -0.15
N THR A 42 18.02 -1.81 0.25
CA THR A 42 18.04 -2.98 1.15
C THR A 42 18.54 -4.22 0.43
N LEU A 43 18.13 -4.43 -0.82
CA LEU A 43 18.65 -5.50 -1.68
C LEU A 43 20.15 -5.39 -1.89
N ASP A 44 20.65 -4.19 -2.19
CA ASP A 44 22.09 -3.96 -2.41
C ASP A 44 22.89 -4.32 -1.14
N LYS A 45 22.40 -3.90 0.03
CA LYS A 45 23.03 -4.24 1.31
C LYS A 45 23.04 -5.74 1.60
N LEU A 46 21.92 -6.42 1.41
CA LEU A 46 21.81 -7.86 1.67
C LEU A 46 22.66 -8.67 0.70
N THR A 47 22.70 -8.27 -0.57
CA THR A 47 23.53 -8.91 -1.61
C THR A 47 25.01 -8.74 -1.28
N GLN A 48 25.45 -7.53 -0.90
CA GLN A 48 26.83 -7.29 -0.48
C GLN A 48 27.21 -8.08 0.79
N ALA A 49 26.32 -8.14 1.79
CA ALA A 49 26.57 -8.93 2.99
C ALA A 49 26.71 -10.43 2.69
N LYS A 50 25.87 -10.95 1.78
CA LYS A 50 25.93 -12.33 1.29
C LYS A 50 27.25 -12.60 0.54
N GLU A 51 27.66 -11.71 -0.35
CA GLU A 51 28.91 -11.83 -1.12
C GLU A 51 30.16 -11.74 -0.22
N ALA A 52 30.14 -10.87 0.77
CA ALA A 52 31.22 -10.69 1.73
C ALA A 52 31.30 -11.83 2.78
N GLN A 53 30.34 -12.76 2.80
CA GLN A 53 30.15 -13.77 3.86
C GLN A 53 30.12 -13.16 5.27
N THR A 54 29.81 -11.88 5.38
CA THR A 54 29.71 -11.18 6.65
C THR A 54 28.42 -11.66 7.30
N GLN A 55 28.51 -12.36 8.43
CA GLN A 55 27.34 -12.65 9.24
C GLN A 55 26.70 -11.31 9.65
N VAL A 56 25.50 -11.05 9.13
CA VAL A 56 24.62 -10.06 9.74
C VAL A 56 24.19 -10.69 11.06
N GLU A 57 24.48 -10.04 12.18
CA GLU A 57 24.17 -10.57 13.52
C GLU A 57 22.72 -11.09 13.57
N GLY A 58 22.56 -12.37 13.93
CA GLY A 58 21.25 -13.00 14.14
C GLY A 58 20.54 -13.58 12.90
N VAL A 59 21.17 -13.62 11.70
CA VAL A 59 20.49 -14.08 10.47
C VAL A 59 21.26 -15.22 9.79
N THR A 60 20.61 -16.37 9.53
CA THR A 60 21.21 -17.49 8.80
C THR A 60 21.33 -17.20 7.30
N PRO A 61 22.28 -17.82 6.57
CA PRO A 61 22.41 -17.65 5.12
C PRO A 61 21.11 -17.92 4.34
N GLU A 62 20.33 -18.92 4.76
CA GLU A 62 19.03 -19.27 4.17
C GLU A 62 18.02 -18.15 4.37
N ARG A 63 18.02 -17.53 5.55
CA ARG A 63 17.12 -16.42 5.89
C ARG A 63 17.49 -15.15 5.12
N ILE A 64 18.79 -14.90 4.91
CA ILE A 64 19.28 -13.83 4.03
C ILE A 64 18.79 -14.06 2.59
N GLN A 65 18.94 -15.28 2.07
CA GLN A 65 18.49 -15.61 0.71
C GLN A 65 16.98 -15.41 0.55
N GLN A 66 16.18 -15.93 1.49
CA GLN A 66 14.73 -15.77 1.46
C GLN A 66 14.32 -14.29 1.40
N LYS A 67 14.97 -13.44 2.21
CA LYS A 67 14.69 -12.00 2.22
C LYS A 67 15.11 -11.30 0.93
N ILE A 68 16.21 -11.72 0.31
CA ILE A 68 16.62 -11.24 -1.02
C ILE A 68 15.57 -11.61 -2.07
N ASP A 69 15.10 -12.85 -2.08
CA ASP A 69 14.11 -13.32 -3.06
C ASP A 69 12.79 -12.56 -2.94
N GLU A 70 12.34 -12.33 -1.71
CA GLU A 70 11.13 -11.58 -1.39
C GLU A 70 11.22 -10.11 -1.83
N LEU A 71 12.31 -9.42 -1.47
CA LEU A 71 12.53 -8.04 -1.88
C LEU A 71 12.73 -7.91 -3.39
N THR A 72 13.33 -8.91 -4.04
CA THR A 72 13.47 -8.95 -5.51
C THR A 72 12.10 -9.05 -6.18
N PHE A 73 11.20 -9.87 -5.65
CA PHE A 73 9.83 -9.95 -6.13
C PHE A 73 9.08 -8.62 -5.94
N GLN A 74 9.24 -7.97 -4.78
CA GLN A 74 8.66 -6.66 -4.50
C GLN A 74 9.19 -5.59 -5.48
N LYS A 75 10.51 -5.54 -5.71
CA LYS A 75 11.12 -4.64 -6.70
C LYS A 75 10.51 -4.84 -8.09
N TYR A 76 10.36 -6.09 -8.53
CA TYR A 76 9.75 -6.42 -9.82
C TYR A 76 8.29 -5.93 -9.93
N ALA A 77 7.50 -6.04 -8.86
CA ALA A 77 6.13 -5.51 -8.84
C ALA A 77 6.09 -3.99 -9.05
N LEU A 78 6.98 -3.25 -8.38
CA LEU A 78 7.12 -1.80 -8.53
C LEU A 78 7.57 -1.40 -9.94
N GLU A 79 8.50 -2.15 -10.54
CA GLU A 79 9.01 -1.91 -11.90
C GLU A 79 7.96 -2.21 -12.99
N THR A 80 7.09 -3.19 -12.77
CA THR A 80 6.06 -3.62 -13.73
C THR A 80 4.79 -2.76 -13.69
N GLY A 81 4.71 -1.80 -12.76
CA GLY A 81 3.79 -0.68 -12.83
C GLY A 81 2.50 -0.82 -12.01
N ILE A 82 2.45 -1.74 -11.05
CA ILE A 82 1.51 -1.61 -9.93
C ILE A 82 2.24 -0.79 -8.88
N ASN A 83 1.94 0.51 -8.85
CA ASN A 83 2.58 1.49 -7.96
C ASN A 83 1.63 1.97 -6.86
N TRP A 84 0.58 1.20 -6.59
CA TRP A 84 -0.42 1.49 -5.56
C TRP A 84 -0.74 0.20 -4.80
N GLY A 85 -0.99 0.29 -3.50
CA GLY A 85 -1.44 -0.80 -2.65
C GLY A 85 -2.96 -1.00 -2.73
N GLN A 86 -3.43 -2.24 -2.71
CA GLN A 86 -4.85 -2.56 -2.55
C GLN A 86 -5.09 -3.22 -1.19
N CYS A 87 -6.07 -2.72 -0.44
CA CYS A 87 -6.51 -3.36 0.81
C CYS A 87 -7.87 -4.01 0.62
N GLU A 88 -8.01 -5.24 1.11
CA GLU A 88 -9.23 -6.04 1.11
C GLU A 88 -9.54 -6.49 2.54
N ASN A 89 -10.75 -6.17 3.01
CA ASN A 89 -11.23 -6.55 4.33
C ASN A 89 -12.01 -7.88 4.27
N LYS A 90 -11.58 -8.85 5.08
CA LYS A 90 -12.21 -10.16 5.29
C LYS A 90 -12.27 -10.53 6.77
N THR A 91 -12.36 -9.53 7.64
CA THR A 91 -12.33 -9.71 9.10
C THR A 91 -13.70 -10.00 9.70
N GLY A 92 -14.79 -9.78 8.96
CA GLY A 92 -16.15 -9.78 9.50
C GLY A 92 -16.57 -8.44 10.15
N ASN A 93 -15.61 -7.53 10.40
CA ASN A 93 -15.83 -6.24 11.05
C ASN A 93 -15.49 -5.07 10.12
N THR A 94 -15.84 -3.84 10.50
CA THR A 94 -15.34 -2.65 9.80
C THR A 94 -13.88 -2.42 10.21
N ILE A 95 -12.99 -2.24 9.25
CA ILE A 95 -11.59 -1.87 9.54
C ILE A 95 -11.30 -0.46 9.04
N ALA A 96 -10.26 0.17 9.60
CA ALA A 96 -9.75 1.43 9.10
C ALA A 96 -8.48 1.22 8.26
N VAL A 97 -8.39 1.91 7.13
CA VAL A 97 -7.27 1.85 6.18
C VAL A 97 -6.73 3.25 5.92
N TYR A 98 -5.42 3.33 5.68
CA TYR A 98 -4.72 4.55 5.32
C TYR A 98 -4.61 4.67 3.81
N GLY A 99 -4.76 5.90 3.33
CA GLY A 99 -4.58 6.24 1.93
C GLY A 99 -4.28 7.71 1.75
N LYS A 100 -4.25 8.13 0.49
CA LYS A 100 -4.12 9.54 0.13
C LYS A 100 -5.13 10.44 0.84
N ARG A 101 -4.73 11.68 1.10
CA ARG A 101 -5.62 12.70 1.69
C ARG A 101 -6.82 12.99 0.75
N PRO A 102 -7.98 13.37 1.29
CA PRO A 102 -9.16 13.68 0.46
C PRO A 102 -8.99 14.95 -0.39
N ASN A 103 -8.17 15.91 0.03
CA ASN A 103 -7.91 17.17 -0.67
C ASN A 103 -6.40 17.38 -0.82
N GLU A 104 -5.80 16.87 -1.90
CA GLU A 104 -4.36 17.06 -2.17
C GLU A 104 -4.00 18.47 -2.65
N GLU A 105 -4.97 19.28 -3.07
CA GLU A 105 -4.69 20.48 -3.88
C GLU A 105 -4.46 21.79 -3.07
N GLU A 106 -4.84 21.93 -1.79
CA GLU A 106 -4.89 23.29 -1.18
C GLU A 106 -4.69 23.36 0.35
N ASP A 107 -3.97 22.44 1.00
CA ASP A 107 -3.82 22.54 2.47
C ASP A 107 -2.38 22.28 2.95
N ASP A 108 -1.55 23.32 2.86
CA ASP A 108 -0.22 23.38 3.50
C ASP A 108 -0.33 23.23 5.04
N ASP A 109 -1.54 23.35 5.60
CA ASP A 109 -1.84 23.22 7.04
C ASP A 109 -2.34 21.80 7.44
N ALA A 110 -2.32 20.83 6.52
CA ALA A 110 -2.78 19.48 6.80
C ALA A 110 -1.96 18.80 7.91
N MET A 111 -2.62 18.51 9.03
CA MET A 111 -2.00 17.97 10.25
C MET A 111 -1.32 16.60 10.04
N TYR A 112 -1.85 15.74 9.17
CA TYR A 112 -1.38 14.35 8.97
C TYR A 112 -1.14 14.03 7.51
N GLU A 113 -0.10 13.26 7.17
CA GLU A 113 0.30 12.85 5.81
C GLU A 113 -0.74 12.00 5.07
N ASN A 114 -1.51 11.19 5.81
CA ASN A 114 -2.46 10.25 5.22
C ASN A 114 -3.87 10.46 5.77
N GLY A 115 -4.88 10.15 4.95
CA GLY A 115 -6.27 10.09 5.36
C GLY A 115 -6.61 8.72 5.96
N LEU A 116 -7.54 8.71 6.92
CA LEU A 116 -8.11 7.48 7.48
C LEU A 116 -9.49 7.21 6.87
N TYR A 117 -9.66 6.02 6.33
CA TYR A 117 -10.87 5.58 5.64
C TYR A 117 -11.35 4.26 6.25
N PHE A 118 -12.60 3.87 5.97
CA PHE A 118 -13.18 2.65 6.53
C PHE A 118 -13.62 1.69 5.43
N LEU A 119 -13.28 0.41 5.60
CA LEU A 119 -13.75 -0.67 4.75
C LEU A 119 -14.69 -1.56 5.58
N ALA A 120 -15.92 -1.69 5.11
CA ALA A 120 -16.83 -2.71 5.61
C ALA A 120 -16.31 -4.12 5.27
N ASP A 121 -16.85 -5.14 5.92
CA ASP A 121 -16.48 -6.53 5.64
C ASP A 121 -16.73 -6.87 4.15
N GLY A 122 -15.82 -7.64 3.57
CA GLY A 122 -15.85 -8.01 2.15
C GLY A 122 -15.56 -6.86 1.17
N GLN A 123 -15.27 -5.65 1.64
CA GLN A 123 -14.92 -4.53 0.76
C GLN A 123 -13.41 -4.47 0.48
N SER A 124 -13.09 -3.91 -0.69
CA SER A 124 -11.73 -3.57 -1.07
C SER A 124 -11.62 -2.11 -1.46
N THR A 125 -10.43 -1.53 -1.31
CA THR A 125 -10.12 -0.23 -1.89
C THR A 125 -10.28 -0.27 -3.42
N LYS A 126 -10.71 0.86 -3.99
CA LYS A 126 -10.94 0.98 -5.44
C LYS A 126 -9.62 0.86 -6.20
N ASN A 127 -9.70 0.45 -7.46
CA ASN A 127 -8.53 0.43 -8.33
C ASN A 127 -7.90 1.83 -8.44
N ASN A 128 -6.57 1.88 -8.39
CA ASN A 128 -5.77 3.11 -8.39
C ASN A 128 -6.04 4.05 -7.20
N TRP A 129 -6.74 3.59 -6.17
CA TRP A 129 -6.73 4.24 -4.87
C TRP A 129 -5.65 3.57 -4.04
N ASP A 130 -4.62 4.33 -3.73
CA ASP A 130 -3.44 3.82 -3.06
C ASP A 130 -3.71 3.57 -1.58
N CYS A 131 -3.67 2.30 -1.19
CA CYS A 131 -3.73 1.90 0.20
C CYS A 131 -2.31 1.84 0.77
N ASP A 132 -2.00 2.78 1.64
CA ASP A 132 -0.69 2.87 2.30
C ASP A 132 -0.56 1.85 3.44
N GLY A 133 -1.69 1.35 3.96
CA GLY A 133 -1.70 0.43 5.08
C GLY A 133 -3.04 0.35 5.78
N PHE A 134 -3.05 -0.26 6.96
CA PHE A 134 -4.25 -0.32 7.79
C PHE A 134 -3.98 -0.01 9.25
N TYR A 135 -5.03 0.40 9.95
CA TYR A 135 -5.00 0.68 11.37
C TYR A 135 -5.23 -0.62 12.15
N LEU A 136 -4.33 -0.89 13.11
CA LEU A 136 -4.47 -1.98 14.06
C LEU A 136 -4.91 -1.42 15.42
N PRO A 137 -6.12 -1.77 15.90
CA PRO A 137 -6.63 -1.34 17.20
C PRO A 137 -5.77 -1.83 18.37
N ASN A 138 -5.89 -1.16 19.52
CA ASN A 138 -5.10 -1.45 20.71
C ASN A 138 -5.49 -2.74 21.48
N ASP A 139 -6.61 -3.36 21.10
CA ASP A 139 -7.11 -4.63 21.61
C ASP A 139 -6.96 -5.76 20.59
N ALA A 140 -6.36 -5.49 19.43
CA ALA A 140 -6.17 -6.46 18.37
C ALA A 140 -4.83 -7.19 18.49
N THR A 141 -4.87 -8.49 18.24
CA THR A 141 -3.68 -9.33 18.05
C THR A 141 -3.47 -9.54 16.56
N ILE A 142 -2.23 -9.57 16.09
CA ILE A 142 -1.91 -9.79 14.67
C ILE A 142 -0.86 -10.90 14.48
N THR A 143 -1.01 -11.70 13.43
CA THR A 143 -0.04 -12.68 12.96
C THR A 143 0.40 -12.34 11.53
N GLY A 144 1.57 -12.87 11.12
CA GLY A 144 2.08 -12.68 9.76
C GLY A 144 2.93 -11.42 9.54
N LEU A 145 3.25 -10.67 10.60
CA LEU A 145 4.26 -9.58 10.54
C LEU A 145 5.70 -10.12 10.59
N THR A 146 5.91 -11.26 11.24
CA THR A 146 7.19 -11.95 11.31
C THR A 146 7.07 -13.30 10.59
N THR A 147 8.19 -13.80 10.09
CA THR A 147 8.23 -15.11 9.40
C THR A 147 7.96 -16.30 10.28
N ASP A 148 7.97 -16.05 11.57
CA ASP A 148 7.80 -17.05 12.61
C ASP A 148 6.30 -17.29 12.85
N GLY A 149 5.45 -16.46 12.22
CA GLY A 149 3.98 -16.56 12.26
C GLY A 149 3.40 -16.31 13.65
N GLN A 150 4.21 -15.87 14.61
CA GLN A 150 3.78 -15.69 15.99
C GLN A 150 2.81 -14.51 16.09
N ALA A 151 1.79 -14.71 16.91
CA ALA A 151 0.87 -13.68 17.30
C ALA A 151 1.61 -12.60 18.09
N GLN A 152 1.45 -11.35 17.69
CA GLN A 152 2.00 -10.19 18.35
C GLN A 152 0.87 -9.31 18.86
N GLU A 153 0.97 -8.93 20.12
CA GLU A 153 0.10 -7.96 20.77
C GLU A 153 0.78 -6.60 20.79
N PHE A 154 -0.03 -5.55 20.60
CA PHE A 154 0.43 -4.18 20.73
C PHE A 154 -0.41 -3.50 21.82
N PRO A 155 0.22 -3.00 22.91
CA PRO A 155 -0.52 -2.37 24.01
C PRO A 155 -1.14 -1.01 23.61
N GLU A 156 -0.72 -0.47 22.47
CA GLU A 156 -1.22 0.75 21.87
C GLU A 156 -1.62 0.46 20.43
N ALA A 157 -2.54 1.26 19.89
CA ALA A 157 -2.88 1.19 18.49
C ALA A 157 -1.70 1.57 17.61
N VAL A 158 -1.55 0.87 16.47
CA VAL A 158 -0.47 1.10 15.51
C VAL A 158 -1.03 1.14 14.10
N ALA A 159 -0.27 1.71 13.17
CA ALA A 159 -0.51 1.52 11.75
C ALA A 159 0.40 0.41 11.22
N ILE A 160 -0.13 -0.39 10.30
CA ILE A 160 0.61 -1.41 9.57
C ILE A 160 0.74 -0.90 8.13
N LYS A 161 1.91 -0.32 7.82
CA LYS A 161 2.24 0.18 6.49
C LYS A 161 2.53 -1.01 5.57
N ILE A 162 1.99 -0.97 4.36
CA ILE A 162 2.29 -1.95 3.31
C ILE A 162 3.13 -1.30 2.22
N PRO A 163 3.91 -2.09 1.47
CA PRO A 163 4.60 -1.58 0.32
C PRO A 163 3.67 -1.35 -0.86
N ASP A 164 3.99 -0.37 -1.68
CA ASP A 164 3.31 -0.14 -2.95
C ASP A 164 3.38 -1.37 -3.86
N GLY A 165 2.37 -1.52 -4.72
CA GLY A 165 2.26 -2.66 -5.62
C GLY A 165 1.80 -3.96 -4.95
N SER A 166 1.46 -3.91 -3.67
CA SER A 166 0.95 -5.06 -2.93
C SER A 166 -0.58 -5.14 -2.92
N LYS A 167 -1.10 -6.37 -2.76
CA LYS A 167 -2.52 -6.61 -2.49
C LYS A 167 -2.66 -7.24 -1.11
N LEU A 168 -2.93 -6.40 -0.13
CA LEU A 168 -3.18 -6.76 1.25
C LEU A 168 -4.59 -7.33 1.41
N ALA A 169 -4.68 -8.55 1.96
CA ALA A 169 -5.90 -9.15 2.45
C ALA A 169 -5.80 -9.27 3.98
N ILE A 170 -6.74 -8.65 4.68
CA ILE A 170 -6.80 -8.61 6.15
C ILE A 170 -7.92 -9.56 6.57
N LYS A 171 -7.57 -10.60 7.32
CA LYS A 171 -8.50 -11.64 7.76
C LYS A 171 -8.49 -11.75 9.27
N THR A 172 -9.56 -12.33 9.81
CA THR A 172 -9.56 -12.77 11.21
C THR A 172 -9.48 -14.29 11.23
N ASN A 173 -8.52 -14.82 11.99
CA ASN A 173 -8.41 -16.25 12.25
C ASN A 173 -9.62 -16.71 13.09
N SER A 174 -10.35 -17.72 12.62
CA SER A 174 -11.55 -18.21 13.30
C SER A 174 -11.28 -18.84 14.66
N ASP A 175 -10.08 -19.37 14.85
CA ASP A 175 -9.70 -20.17 16.02
C ASP A 175 -9.06 -19.32 17.11
N THR A 176 -8.30 -18.28 16.72
CA THR A 176 -7.55 -17.41 17.65
C THR A 176 -8.08 -15.99 17.73
N ALA A 177 -8.99 -15.59 16.85
CA ALA A 177 -9.45 -14.20 16.66
C ALA A 177 -8.35 -13.19 16.30
N ALA A 178 -7.11 -13.64 16.04
CA ALA A 178 -6.03 -12.76 15.60
C ALA A 178 -6.26 -12.30 14.15
N ILE A 179 -5.83 -11.08 13.85
CA ILE A 179 -5.76 -10.55 12.50
C ILE A 179 -4.61 -11.23 11.76
N GLU A 180 -4.85 -11.70 10.54
CA GLU A 180 -3.85 -12.28 9.66
C GLU A 180 -3.72 -11.45 8.39
N ILE A 181 -2.48 -11.26 7.96
CA ILE A 181 -2.16 -10.56 6.71
C ILE A 181 -1.32 -11.44 5.78
N ASN A 182 -1.41 -11.19 4.47
CA ASN A 182 -0.73 -11.96 3.43
C ASN A 182 0.51 -11.25 2.84
N ILE A 183 0.98 -10.16 3.45
CA ILE A 183 2.10 -9.36 2.94
C ILE A 183 3.33 -9.57 3.85
N PRO A 184 4.43 -10.14 3.33
CA PRO A 184 5.55 -10.59 4.16
C PRO A 184 6.56 -9.52 4.63
N ASN A 185 6.37 -8.23 4.28
CA ASN A 185 7.19 -7.10 4.75
C ASN A 185 6.35 -5.88 5.19
N ALA A 186 5.20 -6.10 5.83
CA ALA A 186 4.46 -4.98 6.39
C ALA A 186 5.26 -4.33 7.55
N GLN A 187 5.31 -3.00 7.57
CA GLN A 187 6.03 -2.25 8.60
C GLN A 187 5.06 -1.81 9.68
N ILE A 188 5.43 -2.03 10.94
CA ILE A 188 4.70 -1.48 12.08
C ILE A 188 5.13 -0.04 12.27
N VAL A 189 4.16 0.85 12.41
CA VAL A 189 4.39 2.28 12.54
C VAL A 189 3.58 2.82 13.71
N LYS A 190 4.26 3.48 14.64
CA LYS A 190 3.64 4.08 15.84
C LYS A 190 3.32 5.57 15.63
N ALA A 191 2.40 6.09 16.44
CA ALA A 191 1.91 7.47 16.35
C ALA A 191 3.00 8.56 16.45
N ASN A 192 4.16 8.24 17.05
CA ASN A 192 5.28 9.15 17.21
C ASN A 192 6.41 8.96 16.19
N GLU A 193 6.28 8.00 15.27
CA GLU A 193 7.31 7.65 14.27
C GLU A 193 7.01 8.27 12.90
N VAL A 194 5.73 8.48 12.58
CA VAL A 194 5.28 9.11 11.33
C VAL A 194 4.17 10.12 11.60
N ASN A 195 3.91 10.99 10.64
CA ASN A 195 2.83 11.96 10.75
C ASN A 195 1.47 11.39 10.30
N TRP A 196 1.04 10.27 10.89
CA TRP A 196 -0.25 9.63 10.59
C TRP A 196 -1.21 9.80 11.76
N PHE A 197 -2.52 9.89 11.48
CA PHE A 197 -3.54 9.89 12.52
C PHE A 197 -3.75 8.47 13.05
N ILE A 198 -3.14 8.15 14.20
CA ILE A 198 -3.22 6.84 14.86
C ILE A 198 -3.87 7.02 16.25
N PRO A 199 -5.21 7.08 16.35
CA PRO A 199 -5.89 7.22 17.63
C PRO A 199 -5.76 5.93 18.46
N ASN A 200 -5.62 6.03 19.77
CA ASN A 200 -5.53 4.86 20.65
C ASN A 200 -6.94 4.36 21.05
N VAL A 201 -7.60 3.60 20.18
CA VAL A 201 -8.96 3.07 20.39
C VAL A 201 -9.04 1.57 20.08
N SER A 202 -10.03 0.91 20.67
CA SER A 202 -10.33 -0.51 20.48
C SER A 202 -11.21 -0.78 19.26
N GLN A 203 -11.18 -1.99 18.71
CA GLN A 203 -12.04 -2.42 17.59
C GLN A 203 -13.53 -2.23 17.90
N THR A 204 -13.94 -2.51 19.15
CA THR A 204 -15.34 -2.33 19.60
C THR A 204 -15.86 -0.90 19.40
N ILE A 205 -14.98 0.11 19.56
CA ILE A 205 -15.34 1.52 19.37
C ILE A 205 -15.55 1.81 17.88
N ILE A 206 -14.71 1.25 17.01
CA ILE A 206 -14.85 1.35 15.56
C ILE A 206 -16.17 0.72 15.13
N ASP A 207 -16.46 -0.50 15.58
CA ASP A 207 -17.69 -1.22 15.21
C ASP A 207 -18.96 -0.48 15.63
N THR A 208 -18.92 0.20 16.79
CA THR A 208 -20.07 0.96 17.29
C THR A 208 -20.26 2.29 16.58
N ARG A 209 -19.18 2.97 16.20
CA ARG A 209 -19.22 4.32 15.62
C ARG A 209 -19.24 4.33 14.10
N VAL A 210 -18.74 3.26 13.48
CA VAL A 210 -18.67 3.05 12.03
C VAL A 210 -19.26 1.67 11.72
N PRO A 211 -20.59 1.52 11.87
CA PRO A 211 -21.23 0.23 11.72
C PRO A 211 -21.02 -0.32 10.30
N ASN A 212 -20.83 -1.63 10.25
CA ASN A 212 -20.64 -2.36 9.01
C ASN A 212 -21.86 -2.18 8.11
N ALA A 213 -21.66 -1.68 6.88
CA ALA A 213 -22.77 -1.54 5.94
C ALA A 213 -23.20 -2.94 5.46
N PRO A 214 -24.51 -3.22 5.31
CA PRO A 214 -24.96 -4.51 4.81
C PRO A 214 -24.32 -4.82 3.44
N THR A 215 -23.60 -5.93 3.34
CA THR A 215 -23.05 -6.37 2.06
C THR A 215 -24.18 -6.88 1.17
N MET A 216 -24.39 -6.24 0.01
CA MET A 216 -25.23 -6.83 -1.03
C MET A 216 -24.50 -8.07 -1.54
N LYS A 217 -25.04 -9.26 -1.25
CA LYS A 217 -24.61 -10.50 -1.91
C LYS A 217 -24.88 -10.33 -3.41
N SER A 218 -23.82 -10.26 -4.21
CA SER A 218 -23.90 -10.40 -5.66
C SER A 218 -24.01 -11.86 -6.07
#